data_AF-A0A5E4NXS5-F1
#
_entry.id   AF-A0A5E4NXS5-F1
#
_cell.length_a   1.000
_cell.length_b   1.000
_cell.length_c   1.000
_cell.angle_alpha   90.00
_cell.angle_beta   90.00
_cell.angle_gamma   90.00
#
_symmetry.space_group_name_H-M   'P 1'
#
loop_
_entity.id
_entity.type
_entity.pdbx_description
1 polymer ?
#
loop_
_entity_poly.entity_id
_entity_poly.type
_entity_poly.pdbx_seq_one_letter_code
_entity_poly.pdbx_strand_id
1 'polypeptide(L)'
;MRLPFPAAAIAALLLVPAAAHADCRAKAIGILEASSPDGAAIYRQARPDFFAGWIDCAEAEYGLPTAVHESTHYVTGETDAFPLVGGGAVPRPHEVSGFMPPWRIARQFGPDSFVDIYLTRGKASSATDFLYLLDELNAYTHDLSAAVDLKALRSHDEVVDHRDGLAALMAFTAAYAEIAREKEPATWRGLQAPGARAAVAALWSQAERVMAASCGIPNYGAEDKAYLGRVCAAGPGSAMAALVGHAPACPAACLAPDVADAGPDEAPEPVRQEAQDDAVTGSLPRHPFAIAAGPRHHRPAHDAGLSARKQPAAGDRPQ
;
A
#
# COMPACT_ATOMS: atom_id res chain seq x y z
N MET A 1 64.91 10.16 9.60
CA MET A 1 63.63 10.89 9.77
C MET A 1 62.50 9.89 9.62
N ARG A 2 61.72 9.66 10.69
CA ARG A 2 60.59 8.72 10.72
C ARG A 2 59.29 9.51 10.48
N LEU A 3 58.49 9.09 9.51
CA LEU A 3 57.15 9.63 9.26
C LEU A 3 56.13 8.98 10.23
N PRO A 4 55.16 9.72 10.79
CA PRO A 4 54.08 9.14 11.58
C PRO A 4 52.90 8.68 10.69
N PHE A 5 52.28 7.57 11.09
CA PHE A 5 51.05 7.02 10.53
C PHE A 5 49.82 7.89 10.90
N PRO A 6 48.78 7.98 10.05
CA PRO A 6 47.52 8.60 10.44
C PRO A 6 46.71 7.64 11.32
N ALA A 7 46.13 8.19 12.39
CA ALA A 7 45.23 7.51 13.31
C ALA A 7 43.91 7.15 12.61
N ALA A 8 43.47 5.90 12.78
CA ALA A 8 42.14 5.45 12.40
C ALA A 8 41.09 6.07 13.34
N ALA A 9 40.14 6.82 12.78
CA ALA A 9 38.96 7.25 13.51
C ALA A 9 38.00 6.06 13.64
N ILE A 10 37.76 5.64 14.89
CA ILE A 10 36.79 4.62 15.26
C ILE A 10 35.39 5.23 15.13
N ALA A 11 34.60 4.74 14.17
CA ALA A 11 33.18 5.06 14.09
C ALA A 11 32.46 4.41 15.27
N ALA A 12 31.96 5.21 16.20
CA ALA A 12 31.08 4.75 17.26
C ALA A 12 29.69 4.44 16.66
N LEU A 13 29.35 3.15 16.54
CA LEU A 13 27.96 2.75 16.32
C LEU A 13 27.14 3.13 17.55
N LEU A 14 26.24 4.10 17.39
CA LEU A 14 25.23 4.45 18.38
C LEU A 14 24.22 3.29 18.49
N LEU A 15 24.43 2.41 19.47
CA LEU A 15 23.43 1.41 19.85
C LEU A 15 22.28 2.12 20.55
N VAL A 16 21.12 2.20 19.90
CA VAL A 16 19.88 2.60 20.57
C VAL A 16 19.52 1.50 21.57
N PRO A 17 19.31 1.80 22.86
CA PRO A 17 19.08 0.78 23.88
C PRO A 17 17.73 0.07 23.66
N ALA A 18 17.72 -1.26 23.85
CA ALA A 18 16.53 -2.11 23.66
C ALA A 18 15.29 -1.67 24.48
N ALA A 19 15.50 -1.00 25.63
CA ALA A 19 14.43 -0.44 26.45
C ALA A 19 13.67 0.69 25.72
N ALA A 20 14.38 1.57 25.01
CA ALA A 20 13.75 2.67 24.26
C ALA A 20 12.89 2.16 23.09
N HIS A 21 13.28 1.02 22.47
CA HIS A 21 12.48 0.36 21.44
C HIS A 21 11.22 -0.31 22.00
N ALA A 22 11.28 -0.91 23.19
CA ALA A 22 10.11 -1.50 23.84
C ALA A 22 9.07 -0.43 24.21
N ASP A 23 9.54 0.71 24.75
CA ASP A 23 8.68 1.85 25.10
C ASP A 23 8.01 2.46 23.87
N CYS A 24 8.75 2.58 22.75
CA CYS A 24 8.18 3.02 21.48
C CYS A 24 7.08 2.08 20.97
N ARG A 25 7.31 0.77 20.95
CA ARG A 25 6.31 -0.19 20.44
C ARG A 25 5.02 -0.16 21.24
N ALA A 26 5.12 -0.12 22.57
CA ALA A 26 3.96 0.01 23.44
C ALA A 26 3.19 1.31 23.17
N LYS A 27 3.91 2.43 22.96
CA LYS A 27 3.30 3.71 22.57
C LYS A 27 2.60 3.63 21.21
N ALA A 28 3.24 3.06 20.21
CA ALA A 28 2.67 2.90 18.87
C ALA A 28 1.38 2.08 18.88
N ILE A 29 1.37 0.96 19.62
CA ILE A 29 0.17 0.13 19.82
C ILE A 29 -0.94 0.93 20.53
N GLY A 30 -0.61 1.66 21.60
CA GLY A 30 -1.59 2.49 22.30
C GLY A 30 -2.19 3.59 21.41
N ILE A 31 -1.39 4.15 20.49
CA ILE A 31 -1.86 5.11 19.48
C ILE A 31 -2.79 4.43 18.48
N LEU A 32 -2.43 3.25 17.96
CA LEU A 32 -3.28 2.49 17.04
C LEU A 32 -4.65 2.20 17.69
N GLU A 33 -4.64 1.70 18.93
CA GLU A 33 -5.86 1.36 19.67
C GLU A 33 -6.77 2.58 19.93
N ALA A 34 -6.17 3.75 20.13
CA ALA A 34 -6.92 4.99 20.37
C ALA A 34 -7.45 5.64 19.09
N SER A 35 -6.71 5.55 17.99
CA SER A 35 -6.96 6.33 16.77
C SER A 35 -7.59 5.53 15.63
N SER A 36 -7.26 4.24 15.49
CA SER A 36 -7.76 3.37 14.40
C SER A 36 -8.40 2.10 14.94
N PRO A 37 -9.71 2.12 15.25
CA PRO A 37 -10.43 0.95 15.78
C PRO A 37 -10.34 -0.29 14.86
N ASP A 38 -10.39 -0.08 13.55
CA ASP A 38 -10.28 -1.14 12.53
C ASP A 38 -8.85 -1.70 12.45
N GLY A 39 -7.83 -0.84 12.40
CA GLY A 39 -6.43 -1.28 12.45
C GLY A 39 -6.11 -2.02 13.75
N ALA A 40 -6.64 -1.56 14.87
CA ALA A 40 -6.52 -2.23 16.16
C ALA A 40 -7.25 -3.59 16.19
N ALA A 41 -8.34 -3.75 15.43
CA ALA A 41 -9.02 -5.04 15.30
C ALA A 41 -8.18 -6.06 14.53
N ILE A 42 -7.41 -5.64 13.52
CA ILE A 42 -6.43 -6.48 12.85
C ILE A 42 -5.29 -6.85 13.81
N TYR A 43 -4.71 -5.88 14.51
CA TYR A 43 -3.67 -6.12 15.51
C TYR A 43 -4.08 -7.18 16.54
N ARG A 44 -5.29 -7.09 17.09
CA ARG A 44 -5.79 -8.04 18.10
C ARG A 44 -5.99 -9.47 17.58
N GLN A 45 -6.20 -9.64 16.28
CA GLN A 45 -6.35 -10.95 15.65
C GLN A 45 -5.00 -11.53 15.19
N ALA A 46 -4.01 -10.67 14.95
CA ALA A 46 -2.68 -11.08 14.58
C ALA A 46 -1.83 -11.52 15.78
N ARG A 47 -0.70 -12.15 15.49
CA ARG A 47 0.31 -12.45 16.50
C ARG A 47 0.99 -11.14 16.96
N PRO A 48 1.08 -10.87 18.27
CA PRO A 48 1.67 -9.63 18.77
C PRO A 48 3.13 -9.42 18.31
N ASP A 49 3.92 -10.50 18.26
CA ASP A 49 5.32 -10.44 17.83
C ASP A 49 5.47 -10.23 16.31
N PHE A 50 4.52 -10.75 15.52
CA PHE A 50 4.45 -10.50 14.09
C PHE A 50 4.13 -9.03 13.81
N PHE A 51 3.06 -8.49 14.42
CA PHE A 51 2.68 -7.09 14.26
C PHE A 51 3.81 -6.14 14.71
N ALA A 52 4.40 -6.39 15.88
CA ALA A 52 5.47 -5.56 16.43
C ALA A 52 6.77 -5.60 15.62
N GLY A 53 6.94 -6.58 14.73
CA GLY A 53 8.07 -6.67 13.80
C GLY A 53 8.04 -5.59 12.72
N TRP A 54 6.87 -5.03 12.43
CA TRP A 54 6.64 -4.02 11.40
C TRP A 54 6.58 -2.59 11.93
N ILE A 55 6.63 -2.41 13.27
CA ILE A 55 6.69 -1.09 13.88
C ILE A 55 8.08 -0.49 13.64
N ASP A 56 8.13 0.65 12.94
CA ASP A 56 9.34 1.45 12.76
C ASP A 56 9.26 2.74 13.59
N CYS A 57 10.00 2.77 14.70
CA CYS A 57 10.06 3.91 15.61
C CYS A 57 10.67 5.19 15.02
N ALA A 58 11.25 5.13 13.82
CA ALA A 58 11.79 6.28 13.12
C ALA A 58 10.73 7.02 12.27
N GLU A 59 9.60 6.38 11.94
CA GLU A 59 8.56 6.95 11.09
C GLU A 59 7.51 7.74 11.89
N ALA A 60 6.91 8.76 11.27
CA ALA A 60 5.91 9.61 11.92
C ALA A 60 4.67 8.84 12.40
N GLU A 61 4.25 7.82 11.64
CA GLU A 61 3.15 6.90 11.98
C GLU A 61 3.64 5.60 12.63
N TYR A 62 4.92 5.51 13.01
CA TYR A 62 5.53 4.33 13.61
C TYR A 62 5.46 3.06 12.73
N GLY A 63 5.32 3.18 11.40
CA GLY A 63 5.06 2.04 10.50
C GLY A 63 3.72 1.34 10.75
N LEU A 64 2.77 1.97 11.45
CA LEU A 64 1.50 1.33 11.83
C LEU A 64 0.62 0.92 10.64
N PRO A 65 0.45 1.73 9.56
CA PRO A 65 -0.29 1.29 8.38
C PRO A 65 0.28 0.01 7.77
N THR A 66 1.61 -0.06 7.61
CA THR A 66 2.30 -1.26 7.13
C THR A 66 2.15 -2.44 8.08
N ALA A 67 2.23 -2.21 9.40
CA ALA A 67 2.00 -3.28 10.37
C ALA A 67 0.58 -3.86 10.28
N VAL A 68 -0.42 -3.01 10.01
CA VAL A 68 -1.80 -3.42 9.73
C VAL A 68 -1.91 -4.16 8.40
N HIS A 69 -1.25 -3.69 7.33
CA HIS A 69 -1.19 -4.35 6.03
C HIS A 69 -0.70 -5.80 6.15
N GLU A 70 0.49 -5.98 6.71
CA GLU A 70 1.14 -7.28 6.82
C GLU A 70 0.36 -8.21 7.76
N SER A 71 -0.22 -7.64 8.82
CA SER A 71 -1.06 -8.39 9.76
C SER A 71 -2.40 -8.79 9.14
N THR A 72 -2.89 -8.06 8.13
CA THR A 72 -4.08 -8.44 7.37
C THR A 72 -3.81 -9.73 6.59
N HIS A 73 -2.65 -9.86 5.91
CA HIS A 73 -2.26 -11.12 5.28
C HIS A 73 -2.20 -12.28 6.28
N TYR A 74 -1.62 -12.04 7.46
CA TYR A 74 -1.56 -13.04 8.53
C TYR A 74 -2.97 -13.50 8.94
N VAL A 75 -3.87 -12.56 9.23
CA VAL A 75 -5.26 -12.86 9.63
C VAL A 75 -6.02 -13.57 8.51
N THR A 76 -5.87 -13.15 7.26
CA THR A 76 -6.47 -13.81 6.09
C THR A 76 -6.01 -15.26 5.97
N GLY A 77 -4.72 -15.53 6.19
CA GLY A 77 -4.15 -16.87 6.14
C GLY A 77 -4.65 -17.79 7.26
N GLU A 78 -4.74 -17.28 8.50
CA GLU A 78 -5.15 -18.06 9.66
C GLU A 78 -6.66 -18.34 9.70
N THR A 79 -7.48 -17.38 9.25
CA THR A 79 -8.95 -17.48 9.32
C THR A 79 -9.60 -18.00 8.04
N ASP A 80 -8.84 -18.07 6.94
CA ASP A 80 -9.32 -18.38 5.61
C ASP A 80 -10.46 -17.46 5.12
N ALA A 81 -10.45 -16.21 5.60
CA ALA A 81 -11.43 -15.19 5.27
C ALA A 81 -10.77 -13.81 5.19
N PHE A 82 -11.25 -12.95 4.30
CA PHE A 82 -10.82 -11.56 4.22
C PHE A 82 -11.52 -10.74 5.31
N PRO A 83 -10.80 -10.18 6.30
CA PRO A 83 -11.41 -9.27 7.27
C PRO A 83 -11.88 -7.98 6.56
N LEU A 84 -13.02 -7.44 6.96
CA LEU A 84 -13.57 -6.21 6.41
C LEU A 84 -13.32 -5.00 7.35
N VAL A 85 -13.09 -3.84 6.74
CA VAL A 85 -13.10 -2.55 7.46
C VAL A 85 -14.51 -2.27 7.99
N GLY A 86 -14.65 -1.92 9.26
CA GLY A 86 -15.91 -1.82 9.98
C GLY A 86 -16.40 -3.14 10.59
N GLY A 87 -15.61 -4.21 10.47
CA GLY A 87 -15.87 -5.52 11.07
C GLY A 87 -16.55 -6.54 10.16
N GLY A 88 -16.52 -7.80 10.60
CA GLY A 88 -16.93 -8.96 9.81
C GLY A 88 -15.82 -9.45 8.89
N ALA A 89 -16.14 -10.48 8.11
CA ALA A 89 -15.22 -11.07 7.14
C ALA A 89 -15.98 -11.75 6.00
N VAL A 90 -15.31 -11.94 4.86
CA VAL A 90 -15.86 -12.70 3.72
C VAL A 90 -14.96 -13.90 3.43
N PRO A 91 -15.51 -15.13 3.29
CA PRO A 91 -14.71 -16.31 2.99
C PRO A 91 -13.86 -16.14 1.73
N ARG A 92 -12.64 -16.70 1.75
CA ARG A 92 -11.75 -16.71 0.58
C ARG A 92 -12.34 -17.60 -0.53
N PRO A 93 -12.57 -17.07 -1.74
CA PRO A 93 -13.12 -17.84 -2.85
C PRO A 93 -12.00 -18.65 -3.53
N HIS A 94 -11.59 -19.77 -2.94
CA HIS A 94 -10.46 -20.58 -3.44
C HIS A 94 -10.58 -21.03 -4.89
N GLU A 95 -11.80 -21.08 -5.45
CA GLU A 95 -12.01 -21.36 -6.87
C GLU A 95 -11.27 -20.38 -7.80
N VAL A 96 -11.01 -19.15 -7.33
CA VAL A 96 -10.37 -18.12 -8.17
C VAL A 96 -8.87 -18.38 -8.40
N SER A 97 -8.23 -19.24 -7.61
CA SER A 97 -6.85 -19.68 -7.86
C SER A 97 -6.70 -20.51 -9.14
N GLY A 98 -7.81 -21.04 -9.68
CA GLY A 98 -7.84 -21.72 -10.97
C GLY A 98 -8.08 -20.80 -12.18
N PHE A 99 -8.22 -19.49 -11.97
CA PHE A 99 -8.56 -18.55 -13.03
C PHE A 99 -7.33 -18.09 -13.82
N MET A 100 -7.54 -17.20 -14.80
CA MET A 100 -6.46 -16.55 -15.53
C MET A 100 -5.42 -15.96 -14.55
N PRO A 101 -4.11 -16.14 -14.78
CA PRO A 101 -3.12 -15.56 -13.87
C PRO A 101 -3.01 -14.03 -14.07
N PRO A 102 -2.89 -13.23 -12.99
CA PRO A 102 -2.87 -11.76 -13.10
C PRO A 102 -1.76 -11.17 -13.96
N TRP A 103 -0.58 -11.80 -14.09
CA TRP A 103 0.49 -11.30 -14.96
C TRP A 103 0.06 -11.03 -16.42
N ARG A 104 -1.05 -11.62 -16.88
CA ARG A 104 -1.60 -11.34 -18.23
C ARG A 104 -2.10 -9.91 -18.41
N ILE A 105 -2.39 -9.19 -17.33
CA ILE A 105 -2.84 -7.79 -17.38
C ILE A 105 -1.67 -6.81 -17.32
N ALA A 106 -0.46 -7.24 -16.96
CA ALA A 106 0.71 -6.38 -16.79
C ALA A 106 0.95 -5.43 -17.98
N ARG A 107 0.76 -5.93 -19.21
CA ARG A 107 0.93 -5.16 -20.45
C ARG A 107 -0.06 -3.99 -20.61
N GLN A 108 -1.13 -3.93 -19.82
CA GLN A 108 -2.04 -2.78 -19.83
C GLN A 108 -1.43 -1.59 -19.09
N PHE A 109 -0.43 -1.81 -18.26
CA PHE A 109 0.24 -0.83 -17.42
C PHE A 109 1.62 -0.48 -17.99
N GLY A 110 2.11 0.71 -17.62
CA GLY A 110 3.50 1.09 -17.86
C GLY A 110 4.44 0.33 -16.91
N PRO A 111 5.76 0.48 -17.08
CA PRO A 111 6.69 0.00 -16.06
C PRO A 111 6.58 0.88 -14.81
N ASP A 112 6.26 0.26 -13.67
CA ASP A 112 6.25 0.88 -12.35
C ASP A 112 6.54 -0.19 -11.27
N SER A 113 6.76 0.24 -10.03
CA SER A 113 7.13 -0.66 -8.93
C SER A 113 6.00 -1.63 -8.54
N PHE A 114 4.74 -1.19 -8.57
CA PHE A 114 3.59 -2.04 -8.26
C PHE A 114 3.37 -3.12 -9.32
N VAL A 115 3.54 -2.79 -10.60
CA VAL A 115 3.49 -3.75 -11.70
C VAL A 115 4.64 -4.74 -11.58
N ASP A 116 5.86 -4.28 -11.28
CA ASP A 116 7.01 -5.18 -11.08
C ASP A 116 6.78 -6.12 -9.89
N ILE A 117 6.25 -5.63 -8.77
CA ILE A 117 6.04 -6.47 -7.59
C ILE A 117 4.86 -7.43 -7.81
N TYR A 118 3.69 -6.92 -8.18
CA TYR A 118 2.43 -7.64 -8.09
C TYR A 118 1.98 -8.32 -9.38
N LEU A 119 2.50 -7.92 -10.55
CA LEU A 119 2.09 -8.48 -11.84
C LEU A 119 3.24 -9.14 -12.62
N THR A 120 4.51 -8.96 -12.24
CA THR A 120 5.62 -9.67 -12.88
C THR A 120 5.76 -11.10 -12.34
N ARG A 121 5.88 -12.06 -13.26
CA ARG A 121 6.05 -13.48 -12.91
C ARG A 121 7.29 -13.70 -12.05
N GLY A 122 7.11 -14.44 -10.96
CA GLY A 122 8.19 -14.81 -10.04
C GLY A 122 8.54 -13.74 -9.00
N LYS A 123 7.73 -12.68 -8.87
CA LYS A 123 7.93 -11.60 -7.89
C LYS A 123 7.02 -11.76 -6.68
N ALA A 124 5.71 -11.71 -6.86
CA ALA A 124 4.72 -11.99 -5.83
C ALA A 124 3.74 -13.10 -6.26
N SER A 125 3.15 -13.79 -5.30
CA SER A 125 2.11 -14.81 -5.52
C SER A 125 0.90 -14.23 -6.29
N SER A 126 0.57 -12.96 -6.04
CA SER A 126 -0.46 -12.20 -6.75
C SER A 126 -0.24 -12.14 -8.27
N ALA A 127 1.00 -12.23 -8.76
CA ALA A 127 1.26 -12.24 -10.19
C ALA A 127 0.72 -13.51 -10.86
N THR A 128 0.58 -14.60 -10.12
CA THR A 128 0.19 -15.92 -10.64
C THR A 128 -1.19 -16.38 -10.20
N ASP A 129 -1.73 -15.84 -9.13
CA ASP A 129 -2.95 -16.31 -8.50
C ASP A 129 -3.83 -15.12 -8.11
N PHE A 130 -5.06 -15.08 -8.63
CA PHE A 130 -6.01 -14.00 -8.39
C PHE A 130 -6.47 -13.94 -6.93
N LEU A 131 -6.44 -15.04 -6.18
CA LEU A 131 -6.79 -15.04 -4.76
C LEU A 131 -5.82 -14.17 -3.96
N TYR A 132 -4.54 -14.20 -4.31
CA TYR A 132 -3.53 -13.34 -3.69
C TYR A 132 -3.66 -11.89 -4.18
N LEU A 133 -4.08 -11.64 -5.43
CA LEU A 133 -4.39 -10.26 -5.84
C LEU A 133 -5.57 -9.67 -5.02
N LEU A 134 -6.58 -10.47 -4.68
CA LEU A 134 -7.66 -10.07 -3.77
C LEU A 134 -7.16 -9.85 -2.34
N ASP A 135 -6.20 -10.65 -1.89
CA ASP A 135 -5.55 -10.48 -0.58
C ASP A 135 -4.77 -9.17 -0.51
N GLU A 136 -4.00 -8.82 -1.54
CA GLU A 136 -3.32 -7.52 -1.65
C GLU A 136 -4.32 -6.35 -1.69
N LEU A 137 -5.42 -6.47 -2.44
CA LEU A 137 -6.48 -5.46 -2.43
C LEU A 137 -7.05 -5.27 -1.01
N ASN A 138 -7.25 -6.35 -0.27
CA ASN A 138 -7.74 -6.30 1.11
C ASN A 138 -6.71 -5.65 2.04
N ALA A 139 -5.46 -6.07 1.99
CA ALA A 139 -4.38 -5.56 2.82
C ALA A 139 -4.13 -4.07 2.59
N TYR A 140 -4.05 -3.60 1.34
CA TYR A 140 -3.92 -2.16 1.05
C TYR A 140 -5.18 -1.35 1.39
N THR A 141 -6.36 -1.98 1.44
CA THR A 141 -7.56 -1.30 1.97
C THR A 141 -7.41 -1.03 3.46
N HIS A 142 -6.93 -2.00 4.24
CA HIS A 142 -6.69 -1.82 5.68
C HIS A 142 -5.52 -0.88 5.96
N ASP A 143 -4.46 -0.94 5.15
CA ASP A 143 -3.32 0.01 5.19
C ASP A 143 -3.82 1.46 5.08
N LEU A 144 -4.51 1.79 3.98
CA LEU A 144 -4.98 3.15 3.74
C LEU A 144 -6.03 3.56 4.77
N SER A 145 -6.87 2.65 5.24
CA SER A 145 -7.83 2.93 6.32
C SER A 145 -7.11 3.34 7.60
N ALA A 146 -6.08 2.58 8.01
CA ALA A 146 -5.28 2.91 9.18
C ALA A 146 -4.53 4.24 9.00
N ALA A 147 -3.96 4.49 7.82
CA ALA A 147 -3.31 5.76 7.51
C ALA A 147 -4.28 6.96 7.63
N VAL A 148 -5.49 6.85 7.06
CA VAL A 148 -6.52 7.91 7.16
C VAL A 148 -6.86 8.25 8.62
N ASP A 149 -6.93 7.26 9.49
CA ASP A 149 -7.16 7.43 10.93
C ASP A 149 -5.95 8.04 11.66
N LEU A 150 -4.74 7.74 11.19
CA LEU A 150 -3.47 8.15 11.79
C LEU A 150 -2.90 9.46 11.22
N LYS A 151 -3.55 10.06 10.21
CA LYS A 151 -3.08 11.27 9.51
C LYS A 151 -2.65 12.44 10.41
N ALA A 152 -3.23 12.56 11.60
CA ALA A 152 -2.89 13.61 12.56
C ALA A 152 -1.49 13.46 13.19
N LEU A 153 -0.85 12.30 13.05
CA LEU A 153 0.52 12.05 13.51
C LEU A 153 1.57 12.58 12.53
N ARG A 154 1.16 12.95 11.32
CA ARG A 154 2.07 13.34 10.24
C ARG A 154 2.12 14.84 10.04
N SER A 155 3.28 15.28 9.52
CA SER A 155 3.37 16.61 8.94
C SER A 155 2.65 16.63 7.59
N HIS A 156 2.00 17.75 7.27
CA HIS A 156 1.40 17.96 5.97
C HIS A 156 2.43 17.93 4.82
N ASP A 157 3.69 18.23 5.09
CA ASP A 157 4.77 18.28 4.07
C ASP A 157 5.37 16.91 3.74
N GLU A 158 5.06 15.89 4.53
CA GLU A 158 5.59 14.55 4.29
C GLU A 158 4.84 13.88 3.13
N VAL A 159 5.58 13.27 2.20
CA VAL A 159 5.01 12.50 1.09
C VAL A 159 5.09 11.01 1.41
N VAL A 160 3.97 10.32 1.31
CA VAL A 160 3.89 8.85 1.44
C VAL A 160 3.01 8.27 0.33
N ASP A 161 3.09 6.95 0.17
CA ASP A 161 2.50 6.23 -0.95
C ASP A 161 1.31 5.34 -0.53
N HIS A 162 0.71 5.58 0.65
CA HIS A 162 -0.41 4.76 1.18
C HIS A 162 -1.58 4.63 0.19
N ARG A 163 -1.90 5.72 -0.53
CA ARG A 163 -2.96 5.72 -1.54
C ARG A 163 -2.53 5.02 -2.84
N ASP A 164 -1.24 5.08 -3.20
CA ASP A 164 -0.72 4.49 -4.43
C ASP A 164 -0.93 2.98 -4.45
N GLY A 165 -0.72 2.33 -3.30
CA GLY A 165 -0.98 0.90 -3.12
C GLY A 165 -2.44 0.54 -3.42
N LEU A 166 -3.39 1.13 -2.69
CA LEU A 166 -4.81 0.81 -2.92
C LEU A 166 -5.25 1.17 -4.34
N ALA A 167 -4.80 2.31 -4.87
CA ALA A 167 -5.11 2.73 -6.24
C ALA A 167 -4.61 1.70 -7.27
N ALA A 168 -3.38 1.22 -7.13
CA ALA A 168 -2.80 0.20 -7.99
C ALA A 168 -3.61 -1.10 -7.93
N LEU A 169 -3.92 -1.62 -6.74
CA LEU A 169 -4.65 -2.88 -6.58
C LEU A 169 -6.11 -2.78 -7.06
N MET A 170 -6.75 -1.62 -6.90
CA MET A 170 -8.05 -1.34 -7.53
C MET A 170 -7.94 -1.37 -9.06
N ALA A 171 -6.93 -0.71 -9.64
CA ALA A 171 -6.72 -0.69 -11.07
C ALA A 171 -6.41 -2.09 -11.64
N PHE A 172 -5.58 -2.89 -10.95
CA PHE A 172 -5.26 -4.26 -11.33
C PHE A 172 -6.50 -5.15 -11.29
N THR A 173 -7.33 -5.04 -10.26
CA THR A 173 -8.57 -5.83 -10.15
C THR A 173 -9.56 -5.46 -11.25
N ALA A 174 -9.71 -4.17 -11.56
CA ALA A 174 -10.61 -3.72 -12.62
C ALA A 174 -10.13 -4.13 -14.02
N ALA A 175 -8.83 -4.00 -14.29
CA ALA A 175 -8.17 -4.49 -15.49
C ALA A 175 -8.31 -6.01 -15.66
N TYR A 176 -8.19 -6.77 -14.55
CA TYR A 176 -8.39 -8.21 -14.54
C TYR A 176 -9.82 -8.58 -14.94
N ALA A 177 -10.82 -7.93 -14.35
CA ALA A 177 -12.22 -8.14 -14.70
C ALA A 177 -12.51 -7.81 -16.17
N GLU A 178 -11.94 -6.73 -16.69
CA GLU A 178 -12.05 -6.34 -18.10
C GLU A 178 -11.45 -7.40 -19.03
N ILE A 179 -10.19 -7.79 -18.82
CA ILE A 179 -9.53 -8.82 -19.64
C ILE A 179 -10.25 -10.15 -19.53
N ALA A 180 -10.71 -10.53 -18.33
CA ALA A 180 -11.49 -11.74 -18.14
C ALA A 180 -12.74 -11.72 -19.02
N ARG A 181 -13.51 -10.62 -18.96
CA ARG A 181 -14.73 -10.43 -19.75
C ARG A 181 -14.47 -10.49 -21.26
N GLU A 182 -13.38 -9.87 -21.73
CA GLU A 182 -13.09 -9.76 -23.16
C GLU A 182 -12.45 -11.03 -23.75
N LYS A 183 -11.58 -11.70 -23.01
CA LYS A 183 -10.61 -12.66 -23.57
C LYS A 183 -10.59 -14.01 -22.87
N GLU A 184 -11.17 -14.13 -21.67
CA GLU A 184 -11.14 -15.36 -20.88
C GLU A 184 -12.54 -15.77 -20.41
N PRO A 185 -13.40 -16.32 -21.30
CA PRO A 185 -14.79 -16.62 -20.97
C PRO A 185 -14.97 -17.57 -19.77
N ALA A 186 -14.01 -18.47 -19.53
CA ALA A 186 -14.03 -19.37 -18.38
C ALA A 186 -13.83 -18.59 -17.06
N THR A 187 -12.79 -17.75 -17.00
CA THR A 187 -12.53 -16.85 -15.87
C THR A 187 -13.70 -15.92 -15.62
N TRP A 188 -14.26 -15.32 -16.67
CA TRP A 188 -15.39 -14.40 -16.52
C TRP A 188 -16.62 -15.08 -15.92
N ARG A 189 -17.00 -16.27 -16.41
CA ARG A 189 -18.08 -17.05 -15.80
C ARG A 189 -17.79 -17.40 -14.35
N GLY A 190 -16.53 -17.73 -14.04
CA GLY A 190 -16.08 -18.01 -12.67
C GLY A 190 -16.24 -16.80 -11.75
N LEU A 191 -15.81 -15.62 -12.19
CA LEU A 191 -15.98 -14.36 -11.43
C LEU A 191 -17.45 -14.00 -11.18
N GLN A 192 -18.36 -14.41 -12.08
CA GLN A 192 -19.80 -14.19 -11.92
C GLN A 192 -20.48 -15.20 -10.98
N ALA A 193 -19.79 -16.29 -10.59
CA ALA A 193 -20.33 -17.27 -9.66
C ALA A 193 -20.55 -16.65 -8.27
N PRO A 194 -21.56 -17.09 -7.50
CA PRO A 194 -21.96 -16.41 -6.26
C PRO A 194 -20.83 -16.17 -5.24
N GLY A 195 -19.93 -17.15 -5.05
CA GLY A 195 -18.80 -17.05 -4.10
C GLY A 195 -17.81 -15.97 -4.50
N ALA A 196 -17.13 -16.16 -5.63
CA ALA A 196 -16.21 -15.17 -6.20
C ALA A 196 -16.83 -13.77 -6.34
N ARG A 197 -18.07 -13.67 -6.85
CA ARG A 197 -18.76 -12.40 -7.02
C ARG A 197 -18.99 -11.68 -5.68
N ALA A 198 -19.44 -12.39 -4.66
CA ALA A 198 -19.68 -11.82 -3.33
C ALA A 198 -18.37 -11.32 -2.69
N ALA A 199 -17.28 -12.08 -2.82
CA ALA A 199 -15.96 -11.67 -2.33
C ALA A 199 -15.46 -10.42 -3.06
N VAL A 200 -15.45 -10.42 -4.40
CA VAL A 200 -15.02 -9.25 -5.19
C VAL A 200 -15.87 -8.02 -4.86
N ALA A 201 -17.20 -8.18 -4.78
CA ALA A 201 -18.09 -7.07 -4.44
C ALA A 201 -17.80 -6.49 -3.05
N ALA A 202 -17.65 -7.34 -2.03
CA ALA A 202 -17.36 -6.88 -0.67
C ALA A 202 -16.02 -6.15 -0.57
N LEU A 203 -14.96 -6.72 -1.16
CA LEU A 203 -13.62 -6.13 -1.17
C LEU A 203 -13.59 -4.81 -1.96
N TRP A 204 -14.24 -4.77 -3.11
CA TRP A 204 -14.31 -3.56 -3.93
C TRP A 204 -15.08 -2.43 -3.22
N SER A 205 -16.25 -2.73 -2.65
CA SER A 205 -17.07 -1.72 -1.98
C SER A 205 -16.37 -1.10 -0.77
N GLN A 206 -15.53 -1.84 -0.03
CA GLN A 206 -14.72 -1.23 1.04
C GLN A 206 -13.56 -0.39 0.49
N ALA A 207 -12.88 -0.87 -0.57
CA ALA A 207 -11.81 -0.13 -1.22
C ALA A 207 -12.29 1.24 -1.72
N GLU A 208 -13.47 1.30 -2.33
CA GLU A 208 -14.09 2.56 -2.76
C GLU A 208 -14.34 3.53 -1.60
N ARG A 209 -14.87 3.03 -0.47
CA ARG A 209 -15.13 3.87 0.72
C ARG A 209 -13.84 4.42 1.30
N VAL A 210 -12.83 3.57 1.46
CA VAL A 210 -11.53 3.97 2.03
C VAL A 210 -10.78 4.93 1.10
N MET A 211 -10.75 4.64 -0.20
CA MET A 211 -10.16 5.53 -1.21
C MET A 211 -10.82 6.92 -1.17
N ALA A 212 -12.16 6.97 -1.15
CA ALA A 212 -12.90 8.23 -1.06
C ALA A 212 -12.58 9.02 0.22
N ALA A 213 -12.45 8.34 1.36
CA ALA A 213 -12.07 8.97 2.63
C ALA A 213 -10.65 9.56 2.61
N SER A 214 -9.76 9.01 1.80
CA SER A 214 -8.37 9.48 1.66
C SER A 214 -8.22 10.72 0.78
N CYS A 215 -9.15 11.00 -0.14
CA CYS A 215 -8.93 11.99 -1.22
C CYS A 215 -8.72 13.43 -0.74
N GLY A 216 -9.22 13.78 0.45
CA GLY A 216 -9.01 15.11 1.03
C GLY A 216 -7.69 15.28 1.78
N ILE A 217 -6.86 14.24 1.85
CA ILE A 217 -5.59 14.26 2.57
C ILE A 217 -4.46 14.52 1.56
N PRO A 218 -3.69 15.62 1.72
CA PRO A 218 -2.59 15.92 0.82
C PRO A 218 -1.44 14.91 1.01
N ASN A 219 -0.60 14.76 -0.02
CA ASN A 219 0.67 14.01 0.05
C ASN A 219 0.55 12.55 0.53
N TYR A 220 -0.57 11.90 0.19
CA TYR A 220 -0.86 10.49 0.48
C TYR A 220 -0.67 9.54 -0.71
N GLY A 221 -0.34 10.09 -1.88
CA GLY A 221 -0.01 9.32 -3.08
C GLY A 221 0.75 10.18 -4.07
N ALA A 222 1.76 9.60 -4.71
CA ALA A 222 2.54 10.23 -5.76
C ALA A 222 2.11 9.75 -7.15
N GLU A 223 1.68 8.50 -7.26
CA GLU A 223 1.32 7.83 -8.52
C GLU A 223 -0.16 7.42 -8.61
N ASP A 224 -0.94 7.60 -7.54
CA ASP A 224 -2.37 7.27 -7.42
C ASP A 224 -3.21 7.72 -8.63
N LYS A 225 -3.01 8.95 -9.11
CA LYS A 225 -3.80 9.54 -10.20
C LYS A 225 -3.74 8.72 -11.48
N ALA A 226 -2.59 8.11 -11.81
CA ALA A 226 -2.43 7.29 -13.01
C ALA A 226 -3.29 6.01 -12.93
N TYR A 227 -3.39 5.42 -11.74
CA TYR A 227 -4.20 4.24 -11.49
C TYR A 227 -5.68 4.57 -11.37
N LEU A 228 -6.03 5.60 -10.61
CA LEU A 228 -7.42 6.03 -10.43
C LEU A 228 -8.05 6.49 -11.74
N GLY A 229 -7.27 7.12 -12.63
CA GLY A 229 -7.73 7.43 -13.99
C GLY A 229 -8.19 6.19 -14.77
N ARG A 230 -7.56 5.02 -14.54
CA ARG A 230 -7.98 3.75 -15.15
C ARG A 230 -9.19 3.14 -14.47
N VAL A 231 -9.28 3.21 -13.14
CA VAL A 231 -10.46 2.78 -12.39
C VAL A 231 -11.71 3.53 -12.87
N CYS A 232 -11.58 4.82 -13.16
CA CYS A 232 -12.64 5.67 -13.68
C CYS A 232 -12.95 5.47 -15.18
N ALA A 233 -12.15 4.68 -15.92
CA ALA A 233 -12.36 4.48 -17.36
C ALA A 233 -13.52 3.51 -17.64
N ALA A 234 -14.19 3.72 -18.78
CA ALA A 234 -15.43 3.00 -19.11
C ALA A 234 -15.28 1.48 -19.21
N GLY A 235 -14.16 0.98 -19.77
CA GLY A 235 -13.92 -0.45 -19.96
C GLY A 235 -13.82 -1.23 -18.64
N PRO A 236 -12.81 -0.93 -17.80
CA PRO A 236 -12.66 -1.49 -16.46
C PRO A 236 -13.89 -1.24 -15.58
N GLY A 237 -14.43 -0.01 -15.61
CA GLY A 237 -15.60 0.37 -14.83
C GLY A 237 -16.84 -0.47 -15.17
N SER A 238 -17.07 -0.75 -16.46
CA SER A 238 -18.20 -1.58 -16.89
C SER A 238 -18.06 -3.05 -16.49
N ALA A 239 -16.84 -3.61 -16.52
CA ALA A 239 -16.60 -4.98 -16.10
C ALA A 239 -16.83 -5.13 -14.58
N MET A 240 -16.28 -4.20 -13.80
CA MET A 240 -16.52 -4.16 -12.36
C MET A 240 -17.99 -3.95 -12.03
N ALA A 241 -18.70 -3.06 -12.74
CA ALA A 241 -20.13 -2.84 -12.51
C ALA A 241 -20.97 -4.12 -12.61
N ALA A 242 -20.64 -4.98 -13.57
CA ALA A 242 -21.31 -6.27 -13.74
C ALA A 242 -21.04 -7.25 -12.58
N LEU A 243 -19.87 -7.16 -11.93
CA LEU A 243 -19.52 -7.98 -10.77
C LEU A 243 -20.11 -7.42 -9.48
N VAL A 244 -19.92 -6.13 -9.21
CA VAL A 244 -20.27 -5.51 -7.92
C VAL A 244 -21.75 -5.08 -7.84
N GLY A 245 -22.45 -4.99 -8.97
CA GLY A 245 -23.88 -4.69 -9.02
C GLY A 245 -24.23 -3.20 -8.91
N HIS A 246 -23.23 -2.32 -8.87
CA HIS A 246 -23.39 -0.87 -8.99
C HIS A 246 -22.27 -0.32 -9.88
N ALA A 247 -22.44 0.89 -10.41
CA ALA A 247 -21.34 1.55 -11.11
C ALA A 247 -20.18 1.81 -10.12
N PRO A 248 -18.93 1.49 -10.47
CA PRO A 248 -17.79 1.82 -9.63
C PRO A 248 -17.71 3.33 -9.37
N ALA A 249 -17.44 3.70 -8.12
CA ALA A 249 -17.25 5.08 -7.73
C ALA A 249 -15.91 5.59 -8.30
N CYS A 250 -15.98 6.66 -9.10
CA CYS A 250 -14.78 7.39 -9.49
C CYS A 250 -14.41 8.40 -8.39
N PRO A 251 -13.24 8.28 -7.73
CA PRO A 251 -12.83 9.20 -6.67
C PRO A 251 -12.33 10.53 -7.26
N ALA A 252 -13.24 11.35 -7.81
CA ALA A 252 -12.90 12.58 -8.52
C ALA A 252 -12.08 13.57 -7.68
N ALA A 253 -12.26 13.58 -6.36
CA ALA A 253 -11.47 14.40 -5.44
C ALA A 253 -9.98 14.00 -5.42
N CYS A 254 -9.66 12.70 -5.51
CA CYS A 254 -8.27 12.22 -5.61
C CYS A 254 -7.64 12.56 -6.96
N LEU A 255 -8.45 12.78 -8.00
CA LEU A 255 -7.99 13.16 -9.35
C LEU A 255 -7.79 14.66 -9.52
N ALA A 256 -8.16 15.47 -8.53
CA ALA A 256 -7.92 16.90 -8.58
C ALA A 256 -6.41 17.18 -8.68
N PRO A 257 -6.00 18.22 -9.42
CA PRO A 257 -4.62 18.69 -9.36
C PRO A 257 -4.30 19.04 -7.90
N ASP A 258 -3.07 18.76 -7.47
CA ASP A 258 -2.65 19.15 -6.13
C ASP A 258 -2.74 20.67 -6.07
N VAL A 259 -3.51 21.17 -5.10
CA VAL A 259 -3.57 22.60 -4.86
C VAL A 259 -2.19 22.94 -4.33
N ALA A 260 -1.35 23.51 -5.19
CA ALA A 260 -0.12 24.15 -4.74
C ALA A 260 -0.54 25.11 -3.63
N ASP A 261 0.04 24.95 -2.43
CA ASP A 261 -0.04 25.98 -1.41
C ASP A 261 0.34 27.27 -2.11
N ALA A 262 -0.65 28.14 -2.32
CA ALA A 262 -0.37 29.52 -2.61
C ALA A 262 0.40 29.99 -1.39
N GLY A 263 1.73 30.05 -1.52
CA GLY A 263 2.60 30.66 -0.53
C GLY A 263 1.96 31.99 -0.12
N PRO A 264 2.13 32.42 1.14
CA PRO A 264 1.53 33.66 1.59
C PRO A 264 1.83 34.75 0.57
N ASP A 265 0.76 35.37 0.04
CA ASP A 265 0.83 36.49 -0.90
C ASP A 265 2.00 37.38 -0.51
N GLU A 266 3.11 37.27 -1.24
CA GLU A 266 4.26 38.14 -1.05
C GLU A 266 3.77 39.47 -1.61
N ALA A 267 3.29 40.33 -0.70
CA ALA A 267 2.85 41.67 -1.02
C ALA A 267 3.95 42.31 -1.90
N PRO A 268 3.59 42.93 -3.04
CA PRO A 268 4.58 43.47 -3.95
C PRO A 268 5.48 44.45 -3.19
N GLU A 269 6.77 44.13 -3.11
CA GLU A 269 7.76 45.04 -2.54
C GLU A 269 7.64 46.39 -3.26
N PRO A 270 7.63 47.52 -2.51
CA PRO A 270 7.64 48.83 -3.15
C PRO A 270 8.97 49.00 -3.89
N VAL A 271 8.85 49.20 -5.20
CA VAL A 271 9.93 49.56 -6.12
C VAL A 271 10.79 50.67 -5.49
N ARG A 272 12.00 50.32 -5.04
CA ARG A 272 13.04 51.30 -4.75
C ARG A 272 13.88 51.50 -6.00
N GLN A 273 13.87 52.75 -6.47
CA GLN A 273 14.74 53.25 -7.53
C GLN A 273 16.23 53.09 -7.14
N GLU A 274 17.00 52.71 -8.15
CA GLU A 274 18.40 52.29 -8.14
C GLU A 274 19.38 53.32 -7.57
N ALA A 275 20.47 52.81 -6.98
CA ALA A 275 21.78 53.44 -7.11
C ALA A 275 22.77 52.36 -7.56
N GLN A 276 23.34 52.58 -8.74
CA GLN A 276 24.46 51.85 -9.34
C GLN A 276 25.71 52.00 -8.47
N ASP A 277 26.44 50.92 -8.27
CA ASP A 277 27.91 50.95 -8.23
C ASP A 277 28.49 49.57 -8.53
N ASP A 278 29.50 49.58 -9.41
CA ASP A 278 30.19 48.44 -10.00
C ASP A 278 31.05 47.66 -8.99
N ALA A 279 31.00 46.32 -9.04
CA ALA A 279 32.21 45.48 -8.91
C ALA A 279 31.96 44.02 -9.34
N VAL A 280 32.85 43.58 -10.23
CA VAL A 280 32.95 42.26 -10.87
C VAL A 280 33.52 41.21 -9.91
N THR A 281 32.97 39.99 -9.89
CA THR A 281 33.68 38.69 -10.14
C THR A 281 32.85 37.46 -9.77
N GLY A 282 32.87 36.44 -10.64
CA GLY A 282 32.77 35.02 -10.25
C GLY A 282 31.44 34.31 -10.50
N SER A 283 31.35 33.59 -11.63
CA SER A 283 30.20 32.76 -12.01
C SER A 283 30.49 31.27 -11.79
N LEU A 284 29.42 30.53 -11.44
CA LEU A 284 29.15 29.08 -11.51
C LEU A 284 29.56 28.16 -10.33
N PRO A 285 28.86 27.02 -10.09
CA PRO A 285 27.45 26.70 -10.39
C PRO A 285 26.66 26.22 -9.14
N ARG A 286 25.33 26.32 -9.24
CA ARG A 286 24.39 25.71 -8.31
C ARG A 286 24.52 24.18 -8.38
N HIS A 287 24.82 23.55 -7.25
CA HIS A 287 24.65 22.12 -7.08
C HIS A 287 23.15 21.76 -7.11
N PRO A 288 22.75 20.67 -7.78
CA PRO A 288 21.39 20.16 -7.69
C PRO A 288 21.14 19.65 -6.27
N PHE A 289 19.94 19.96 -5.76
CA PHE A 289 19.39 19.33 -4.57
C PHE A 289 19.48 17.81 -4.73
N ALA A 290 20.17 17.18 -3.78
CA ALA A 290 20.08 15.74 -3.57
C ALA A 290 18.65 15.46 -3.08
N ILE A 291 17.82 14.89 -3.96
CA ILE A 291 16.56 14.27 -3.57
C ILE A 291 16.93 13.12 -2.65
N ALA A 292 16.47 13.22 -1.40
CA ALA A 292 16.59 12.16 -0.41
C ALA A 292 15.98 10.87 -0.96
N ALA A 293 16.64 9.75 -0.65
CA ALA A 293 16.22 8.41 -1.02
C ALA A 293 14.71 8.22 -0.77
N GLY A 294 14.00 7.79 -1.81
CA GLY A 294 12.57 7.47 -1.72
C GLY A 294 12.27 6.36 -0.71
N PRO A 295 11.00 6.20 -0.33
CA PRO A 295 10.56 5.16 0.60
C PRO A 295 11.01 3.78 0.13
N ARG A 296 11.42 2.95 1.08
CA ARG A 296 11.90 1.58 0.80
C ARG A 296 10.74 0.79 0.21
N HIS A 297 10.72 0.62 -1.11
CA HIS A 297 9.79 -0.32 -1.73
C HIS A 297 9.94 -1.71 -1.10
N HIS A 298 8.82 -2.18 -0.54
CA HIS A 298 8.72 -3.41 0.24
C HIS A 298 9.09 -4.64 -0.59
N ARG A 299 9.84 -5.54 0.04
CA ARG A 299 9.99 -6.91 -0.43
C ARG A 299 8.81 -7.69 0.17
N PRO A 300 7.92 -8.30 -0.62
CA PRO A 300 6.77 -9.03 -0.08
C PRO A 300 7.23 -10.15 0.86
N ALA A 301 6.55 -10.30 2.00
CA ALA A 301 6.88 -11.28 3.06
C ALA A 301 6.58 -12.75 2.69
N HIS A 302 6.07 -13.01 1.48
CA HIS A 302 5.49 -14.31 1.07
C HIS A 302 6.49 -15.48 0.95
N ASP A 303 7.79 -15.30 1.24
CA ASP A 303 8.78 -16.39 1.34
C ASP A 303 9.01 -16.90 2.77
N ALA A 304 8.42 -16.28 3.80
CA ALA A 304 8.60 -16.70 5.19
C ALA A 304 7.55 -17.74 5.65
N GLY A 305 7.67 -18.96 5.14
CA GLY A 305 7.40 -20.16 5.95
C GLY A 305 5.95 -20.53 6.29
N LEU A 306 5.18 -21.00 5.30
CA LEU A 306 4.12 -21.99 5.52
C LEU A 306 4.57 -23.33 4.90
N SER A 307 5.48 -24.02 5.60
CA SER A 307 5.74 -25.43 5.31
C SER A 307 4.47 -26.21 5.67
N ALA A 308 3.75 -26.66 4.64
CA ALA A 308 2.58 -27.49 4.77
C ALA A 308 2.86 -28.69 5.69
N ARG A 309 2.29 -28.69 6.90
CA ARG A 309 2.14 -29.92 7.68
C ARG A 309 1.20 -30.82 6.91
N LYS A 310 1.76 -31.84 6.25
CA LYS A 310 1.01 -33.02 5.78
C LYS A 310 0.21 -33.57 6.95
N GLN A 311 -1.12 -33.52 6.86
CA GLN A 311 -1.98 -34.40 7.64
C GLN A 311 -1.69 -35.85 7.19
N PRO A 312 -1.43 -36.80 8.10
CA PRO A 312 -1.35 -38.19 7.74
C PRO A 312 -2.76 -38.71 7.38
N ALA A 313 -2.83 -39.41 6.26
CA ALA A 313 -4.03 -40.07 5.77
C ALA A 313 -4.55 -41.08 6.80
N ALA A 314 -5.87 -41.10 6.96
CA ALA A 314 -6.58 -42.13 7.69
C ALA A 314 -6.50 -43.47 6.92
N GLY A 315 -6.11 -44.54 7.60
CA GLY A 315 -6.24 -45.91 7.09
C GLY A 315 -5.22 -46.87 7.69
N ASP A 316 -5.58 -47.55 8.78
CA ASP A 316 -5.70 -49.02 8.82
C ASP A 316 -5.97 -49.50 10.25
N ARG A 317 -7.12 -50.17 10.43
CA ARG A 317 -7.40 -51.00 11.60
C ARG A 317 -6.89 -52.41 11.31
N PRO A 318 -6.16 -53.07 12.22
CA PRO A 318 -6.08 -54.51 12.21
C PRO A 318 -7.22 -55.13 13.02
N GLN A 319 -7.68 -56.27 12.54
CA GLN A 319 -8.51 -57.25 13.24
C GLN A 319 -7.77 -57.87 14.41
#